data_AF-A0AAD6U439-F1
#
_entry.id   AF-A0AAD6U439-F1
#
_cell.length_a   1.000
_cell.length_b   1.000
_cell.length_c   1.000
_cell.angle_alpha   90.00
_cell.angle_beta   90.00
_cell.angle_gamma   90.00
#
_symmetry.space_group_name_H-M   'P 1'
#
loop_
_entity.id
_entity.type
_entity.pdbx_description
1 polymer ?
#
loop_
_entity_poly.entity_id
_entity_poly.type
_entity_poly.pdbx_seq_one_letter_code
_entity_poly.pdbx_strand_id
1 'polypeptide(L)'
;MNETLNAPRKIGKRCTGIIQSLADVAAAEECTTINIGGFTVPAGQTFALAPPDGAVVSLTGQITFGVKNWAGPLMTITGNSITFNGNNHNLVGNGDQYWDGQGINGGAQKPDPMLRINMGGTFENLQLVNSPGRAVAIGGSSLTVSAVTVNNAAGAAANSKSGGKPAGANTDGFDVSANNVRIQNSVVTNQDDCLAINRGTNIVFTGNSCTGGHGISIACIGSIKSGVTVSGVTISNNVGHVNGLRIKTVNTATGSSVLNVTYSGNKIVGATQFGVLIDQSYPNTLGTPGTGVVINGVTFSGTNTVSVGSSAHRVEVNCGSTSSCTGTWNFAGLTATGGLGSTVKNAPVKGGSF
;
A
#
# COMPACT_ATOMS: atom_id res chain seq x y z
N MET A 1 -14.55 10.24 -5.89
CA MET A 1 -15.63 9.55 -6.61
C MET A 1 -15.02 8.37 -7.35
N ASN A 2 -15.68 7.20 -7.33
CA ASN A 2 -15.17 5.97 -7.93
C ASN A 2 -15.56 5.97 -9.41
N GLU A 3 -14.76 6.63 -10.25
CA GLU A 3 -15.11 6.94 -11.65
C GLU A 3 -15.20 5.70 -12.56
N THR A 4 -14.75 4.53 -12.11
CA THR A 4 -14.68 3.34 -12.97
C THR A 4 -16.04 2.69 -13.22
N LEU A 5 -16.92 2.61 -12.21
CA LEU A 5 -18.17 1.83 -12.32
C LEU A 5 -19.31 2.51 -13.09
N ASN A 6 -19.21 3.81 -13.36
CA ASN A 6 -20.28 4.58 -14.03
C ASN A 6 -19.88 5.13 -15.41
N ALA A 7 -18.71 4.75 -15.94
CA ALA A 7 -18.32 5.13 -17.29
C ALA A 7 -19.09 4.30 -18.35
N PRO A 8 -19.44 4.87 -19.51
CA PRO A 8 -20.00 4.11 -20.63
C PRO A 8 -19.09 2.93 -21.00
N ARG A 9 -19.69 1.79 -21.34
CA ARG A 9 -18.95 0.57 -21.67
C ARG A 9 -18.01 0.81 -22.86
N LYS A 10 -16.70 0.58 -22.70
CA LYS A 10 -15.73 0.64 -23.82
C LYS A 10 -15.69 -0.72 -24.52
N ILE A 11 -16.16 -0.81 -25.77
CA ILE A 11 -16.24 -2.07 -26.52
C ILE A 11 -15.03 -2.20 -27.45
N GLY A 12 -14.28 -3.29 -27.30
CA GLY A 12 -13.13 -3.61 -28.15
C GLY A 12 -13.48 -4.54 -29.31
N LYS A 13 -12.68 -4.47 -30.38
CA LYS A 13 -12.67 -5.41 -31.49
C LYS A 13 -11.98 -6.70 -31.07
N ARG A 14 -12.43 -7.84 -31.61
CA ARG A 14 -11.76 -9.13 -31.44
C ARG A 14 -10.47 -9.16 -32.27
N CYS A 15 -9.41 -8.60 -31.72
CA CYS A 15 -8.07 -8.55 -32.28
C CYS A 15 -7.01 -8.57 -31.17
N THR A 16 -5.74 -8.60 -31.58
CA THR A 16 -4.59 -8.41 -30.68
C THR A 16 -3.89 -7.11 -31.02
N GLY A 17 -3.87 -6.17 -30.07
CA GLY A 17 -3.08 -4.95 -30.13
C GLY A 17 -1.66 -5.22 -29.61
N ILE A 18 -0.66 -4.61 -30.24
CA ILE A 18 0.73 -4.70 -29.81
C ILE A 18 1.22 -3.31 -29.44
N ILE A 19 1.84 -3.17 -28.25
CA ILE A 19 2.46 -1.93 -27.79
C ILE A 19 3.97 -2.14 -27.70
N GLN A 20 4.75 -1.38 -28.47
CA GLN A 20 6.22 -1.30 -28.40
C GLN A 20 6.71 0.12 -28.08
N SER A 21 5.80 1.07 -28.03
CA SER A 21 6.05 2.48 -27.74
C SER A 21 4.74 3.15 -27.29
N LEU A 22 4.83 4.39 -26.78
CA LEU A 22 3.64 5.17 -26.44
C LEU A 22 2.74 5.47 -27.66
N ALA A 23 3.29 5.49 -28.88
CA ALA A 23 2.53 5.76 -30.09
C ALA A 23 1.54 4.63 -30.45
N ASP A 24 1.81 3.40 -29.98
CA ASP A 24 1.02 2.23 -30.32
C ASP A 24 -0.25 2.09 -29.45
N VAL A 25 -0.30 2.79 -28.31
CA VAL A 25 -1.35 2.64 -27.29
C VAL A 25 -2.75 2.81 -27.88
N ALA A 26 -2.97 3.91 -28.61
CA ALA A 26 -4.28 4.23 -29.16
C ALA A 26 -4.79 3.14 -30.12
N ALA A 27 -3.91 2.58 -30.96
CA ALA A 27 -4.28 1.51 -31.88
C ALA A 27 -4.50 0.17 -31.15
N ALA A 28 -3.69 -0.13 -30.12
CA ALA A 28 -3.80 -1.36 -29.36
C ALA A 28 -5.07 -1.42 -28.50
N GLU A 29 -5.51 -0.28 -27.95
CA GLU A 29 -6.73 -0.18 -27.14
C GLU A 29 -8.04 -0.31 -27.93
N GLU A 30 -7.97 -0.49 -29.24
CA GLU A 30 -9.09 -0.93 -30.05
C GLU A 30 -9.37 -2.44 -29.90
N CYS A 31 -8.42 -3.20 -29.34
CA CYS A 31 -8.47 -4.66 -29.27
C CYS A 31 -8.81 -5.19 -27.87
N THR A 32 -9.48 -6.36 -27.83
CA THR A 32 -9.78 -7.07 -26.57
C THR A 32 -8.59 -7.83 -25.99
N THR A 33 -7.52 -8.05 -26.76
CA THR A 33 -6.23 -8.58 -26.29
C THR A 33 -5.15 -7.56 -26.58
N ILE A 34 -4.30 -7.26 -25.60
CA ILE A 34 -3.20 -6.30 -25.73
C ILE A 34 -1.92 -6.93 -25.20
N ASN A 35 -0.90 -7.03 -26.05
CA ASN A 35 0.44 -7.46 -25.65
C ASN A 35 1.38 -6.25 -25.64
N ILE A 36 2.05 -6.05 -24.52
CA ILE A 36 2.96 -4.93 -24.30
C ILE A 36 4.39 -5.47 -24.29
N GLY A 37 5.13 -5.20 -25.36
CA GLY A 37 6.54 -5.52 -25.46
C GLY A 37 7.41 -4.66 -24.55
N GLY A 38 8.71 -4.97 -24.53
CA GLY A 38 9.66 -4.20 -23.75
C GLY A 38 10.05 -2.90 -24.44
N PHE A 39 9.92 -1.77 -23.75
CA PHE A 39 10.36 -0.48 -24.27
C PHE A 39 10.68 0.52 -23.14
N THR A 40 11.32 1.64 -23.52
CA THR A 40 11.57 2.75 -22.60
C THR A 40 10.52 3.83 -22.80
N VAL A 41 9.80 4.16 -21.73
CA VAL A 41 8.91 5.33 -21.67
C VAL A 41 9.77 6.59 -21.59
N PRO A 42 9.61 7.57 -22.50
CA PRO A 42 10.42 8.79 -22.47
C PRO A 42 10.31 9.54 -21.14
N ALA A 43 11.40 10.22 -20.76
CA ALA A 43 11.49 10.96 -19.51
C ALA A 43 10.39 12.02 -19.39
N GLY A 44 9.69 12.05 -18.26
CA GLY A 44 8.61 13.03 -18.02
C GLY A 44 7.28 12.72 -18.70
N GLN A 45 7.08 11.51 -19.23
CA GLN A 45 5.82 11.06 -19.81
C GLN A 45 5.20 9.93 -19.00
N THR A 46 3.86 9.87 -19.00
CA THR A 46 3.09 8.78 -18.38
C THR A 46 2.78 7.71 -19.43
N PHE A 47 2.98 6.44 -19.09
CA PHE A 47 2.41 5.33 -19.84
C PHE A 47 0.98 5.07 -19.36
N ALA A 48 0.00 5.61 -20.11
CA ALA A 48 -1.40 5.51 -19.75
C ALA A 48 -2.11 4.43 -20.58
N LEU A 49 -2.86 3.55 -19.89
CA LEU A 49 -3.71 2.53 -20.48
C LEU A 49 -5.17 2.72 -20.04
N ALA A 50 -6.07 2.66 -21.00
CA ALA A 50 -7.51 2.60 -20.86
C ALA A 50 -8.11 1.49 -21.77
N PRO A 51 -7.78 0.20 -21.57
CA PRO A 51 -8.25 -0.87 -22.45
C PRO A 51 -9.78 -1.00 -22.48
N PRO A 52 -10.35 -1.65 -23.51
CA PRO A 52 -11.77 -1.98 -23.52
C PRO A 52 -12.20 -2.84 -22.33
N ASP A 53 -13.46 -2.74 -21.95
CA ASP A 53 -13.99 -3.51 -20.82
C ASP A 53 -13.88 -5.01 -21.08
N GLY A 54 -13.35 -5.75 -20.12
CA GLY A 54 -13.09 -7.19 -20.26
C GLY A 54 -11.81 -7.53 -21.01
N ALA A 55 -10.97 -6.55 -21.39
CA ALA A 55 -9.75 -6.83 -22.12
C ALA A 55 -8.72 -7.60 -21.30
N VAL A 56 -7.92 -8.40 -22.00
CA VAL A 56 -6.74 -9.09 -21.47
C VAL A 56 -5.51 -8.30 -21.88
N VAL A 57 -4.70 -7.90 -20.91
CA VAL A 57 -3.46 -7.15 -21.10
C VAL A 57 -2.31 -7.99 -20.56
N SER A 58 -1.28 -8.22 -21.36
CA SER A 58 -0.11 -9.01 -20.97
C SER A 58 1.19 -8.29 -21.28
N LEU A 59 2.12 -8.26 -20.32
CA LEU A 59 3.50 -7.87 -20.64
C LEU A 59 4.22 -9.04 -21.33
N THR A 60 5.01 -8.72 -22.34
CA THR A 60 5.93 -9.65 -23.02
C THR A 60 7.38 -9.15 -22.96
N GLY A 61 7.62 -8.01 -22.29
CA GLY A 61 8.95 -7.48 -22.03
C GLY A 61 8.96 -6.47 -20.88
N GLN A 62 10.17 -6.07 -20.47
CA GLN A 62 10.39 -5.08 -19.42
C GLN A 62 10.08 -3.66 -19.91
N ILE A 63 9.40 -2.88 -19.07
CA ILE A 63 9.21 -1.44 -19.26
C ILE A 63 10.19 -0.67 -18.37
N THR A 64 10.89 0.29 -18.95
CA THR A 64 11.81 1.18 -18.21
C THR A 64 11.34 2.63 -18.34
N PHE A 65 11.37 3.40 -17.26
CA PHE A 65 10.95 4.81 -17.28
C PHE A 65 12.16 5.75 -17.32
N GLY A 66 12.17 6.68 -18.28
CA GLY A 66 13.19 7.72 -18.37
C GLY A 66 13.19 8.66 -17.15
N VAL A 67 14.37 9.18 -16.80
CA VAL A 67 14.58 9.94 -15.57
C VAL A 67 14.28 11.43 -15.76
N LYS A 68 13.35 11.98 -14.97
CA LYS A 68 13.06 13.42 -14.88
C LYS A 68 12.47 13.72 -13.51
N ASN A 69 12.78 14.86 -12.91
CA ASN A 69 12.03 15.34 -11.75
C ASN A 69 10.69 15.94 -12.21
N TRP A 70 9.58 15.30 -11.86
CA TRP A 70 8.21 15.71 -12.14
C TRP A 70 7.24 14.94 -11.22
N ALA A 71 5.96 15.29 -11.24
CA ALA A 71 4.97 14.73 -10.33
C ALA A 71 4.64 13.25 -10.59
N GLY A 72 4.76 12.76 -11.83
CA GLY A 72 4.19 11.47 -12.23
C GLY A 72 2.66 11.50 -12.29
N PRO A 73 1.97 10.34 -12.26
CA PRO A 73 2.52 8.98 -12.13
C PRO A 73 3.29 8.49 -13.36
N LEU A 74 4.11 7.44 -13.19
CA LEU A 74 4.85 6.83 -14.31
C LEU A 74 3.94 5.98 -15.21
N MET A 75 3.07 5.15 -14.62
CA MET A 75 2.09 4.34 -15.35
C MET A 75 0.70 4.44 -14.73
N THR A 76 -0.33 4.45 -15.58
CA THR A 76 -1.73 4.36 -15.15
C THR A 76 -2.46 3.28 -15.93
N ILE A 77 -3.30 2.49 -15.27
CA ILE A 77 -4.26 1.62 -15.93
C ILE A 77 -5.67 1.91 -15.42
N THR A 78 -6.61 2.14 -16.33
CA THR A 78 -8.02 2.40 -16.03
C THR A 78 -8.91 1.48 -16.86
N GLY A 79 -10.00 0.97 -16.28
CA GLY A 79 -10.97 0.17 -17.03
C GLY A 79 -11.82 -0.76 -16.17
N ASN A 80 -12.75 -1.47 -16.79
CA ASN A 80 -13.64 -2.40 -16.09
C ASN A 80 -13.36 -3.85 -16.46
N SER A 81 -13.32 -4.71 -15.45
CA SER A 81 -13.12 -6.16 -15.61
C SER A 81 -11.88 -6.51 -16.43
N ILE A 82 -10.79 -5.78 -16.25
CA ILE A 82 -9.54 -6.01 -16.98
C ILE A 82 -8.80 -7.19 -16.36
N THR A 83 -8.20 -8.03 -17.19
CA THR A 83 -7.24 -9.06 -16.77
C THR A 83 -5.85 -8.58 -17.15
N PHE A 84 -5.06 -8.10 -16.19
CA PHE A 84 -3.67 -7.69 -16.41
C PHE A 84 -2.72 -8.76 -15.87
N ASN A 85 -1.85 -9.28 -16.73
CA ASN A 85 -0.79 -10.23 -16.35
C ASN A 85 0.60 -9.67 -16.73
N GLY A 86 1.43 -9.40 -15.73
CA GLY A 86 2.79 -8.93 -15.94
C GLY A 86 3.76 -10.01 -16.44
N ASN A 87 3.37 -11.29 -16.44
CA ASN A 87 4.21 -12.44 -16.81
C ASN A 87 5.60 -12.41 -16.14
N ASN A 88 5.65 -11.91 -14.90
CA ASN A 88 6.85 -11.67 -14.09
C ASN A 88 7.86 -10.69 -14.71
N HIS A 89 7.47 -9.91 -15.71
CA HIS A 89 8.29 -8.82 -16.24
C HIS A 89 8.37 -7.64 -15.26
N ASN A 90 9.34 -6.77 -15.53
CA ASN A 90 9.64 -5.63 -14.68
C ASN A 90 9.01 -4.34 -15.22
N LEU A 91 8.53 -3.52 -14.31
CA LEU A 91 8.47 -2.06 -14.45
C LEU A 91 9.67 -1.49 -13.69
N VAL A 92 10.55 -0.76 -14.36
CA VAL A 92 11.78 -0.20 -13.76
C VAL A 92 11.67 1.32 -13.64
N GLY A 93 11.51 1.80 -12.41
CA GLY A 93 11.26 3.21 -12.09
C GLY A 93 12.52 4.08 -11.99
N ASN A 94 13.72 3.48 -11.96
CA ASN A 94 15.01 4.16 -11.78
C ASN A 94 15.09 5.02 -10.50
N GLY A 95 14.46 4.55 -9.42
CA GLY A 95 14.38 5.22 -8.11
C GLY A 95 15.72 5.69 -7.53
N ASP A 96 16.79 4.92 -7.74
CA ASP A 96 18.16 5.20 -7.31
C ASP A 96 18.70 6.54 -7.85
N GLN A 97 18.20 7.00 -8.99
CA GLN A 97 18.57 8.28 -9.58
C GLN A 97 17.88 9.47 -8.89
N TYR A 98 16.80 9.22 -8.13
CA TYR A 98 16.00 10.23 -7.43
C TYR A 98 16.30 10.30 -5.94
N TRP A 99 16.58 9.15 -5.32
CA TRP A 99 16.63 8.99 -3.88
C TRP A 99 17.70 9.86 -3.20
N ASP A 100 17.26 10.63 -2.22
CA ASP A 100 18.02 11.62 -1.46
C ASP A 100 17.76 11.54 0.05
N GLY A 101 17.14 10.45 0.52
CA GLY A 101 16.74 10.24 1.91
C GLY A 101 15.56 11.09 2.38
N GLN A 102 14.98 11.94 1.53
CA GLN A 102 13.87 12.85 1.89
C GLN A 102 12.52 12.42 1.29
N GLY A 103 12.55 11.47 0.36
CA GLY A 103 11.34 10.87 -0.22
C GLY A 103 10.48 11.92 -0.91
N ILE A 104 9.17 11.86 -0.71
CA ILE A 104 8.20 12.82 -1.28
C ILE A 104 7.91 14.01 -0.35
N ASN A 105 8.53 14.05 0.84
CA ASN A 105 8.35 15.11 1.82
C ASN A 105 9.37 16.25 1.70
N GLY A 106 10.40 16.10 0.85
CA GLY A 106 11.46 17.08 0.67
C GLY A 106 12.39 16.75 -0.50
N GLY A 107 13.42 17.58 -0.66
CA GLY A 107 14.40 17.45 -1.75
C GLY A 107 13.81 17.74 -3.14
N ALA A 108 14.36 17.09 -4.17
CA ALA A 108 13.87 17.23 -5.53
C ALA A 108 12.56 16.45 -5.73
N GLN A 109 11.65 16.96 -6.57
CA GLN A 109 10.38 16.29 -6.87
C GLN A 109 10.62 14.91 -7.51
N LYS A 110 9.92 13.89 -7.03
CA LYS A 110 10.04 12.50 -7.47
C LYS A 110 8.70 12.04 -8.05
N PRO A 111 8.67 11.31 -9.17
CA PRO A 111 7.43 10.77 -9.73
C PRO A 111 6.72 9.87 -8.73
N ASP A 112 5.44 10.13 -8.47
CA ASP A 112 4.68 9.48 -7.41
C ASP A 112 3.17 9.43 -7.73
N PRO A 113 2.51 8.26 -7.68
CA PRO A 113 3.09 6.92 -7.53
C PRO A 113 3.78 6.46 -8.83
N MET A 114 4.55 5.36 -8.75
CA MET A 114 5.06 4.68 -9.94
C MET A 114 3.92 4.05 -10.77
N LEU A 115 3.02 3.30 -10.14
CA LEU A 115 1.89 2.66 -10.80
C LEU A 115 0.57 3.08 -10.14
N ARG A 116 -0.37 3.57 -10.95
CA ARG A 116 -1.75 3.83 -10.52
C ARG A 116 -2.73 2.84 -11.16
N ILE A 117 -3.44 2.10 -10.32
CA ILE A 117 -4.42 1.08 -10.74
C ILE A 117 -5.83 1.61 -10.44
N ASN A 118 -6.52 2.03 -11.48
CA ASN A 118 -7.90 2.52 -11.47
C ASN A 118 -8.79 1.56 -12.26
N MET A 119 -8.74 0.26 -11.96
CA MET A 119 -9.54 -0.76 -12.63
C MET A 119 -10.21 -1.73 -11.67
N GLY A 120 -11.26 -2.41 -12.14
CA GLY A 120 -11.73 -3.67 -11.57
C GLY A 120 -11.24 -4.87 -12.38
N GLY A 121 -11.28 -6.06 -11.79
CA GLY A 121 -10.77 -7.30 -12.41
C GLY A 121 -9.56 -7.89 -11.68
N THR A 122 -8.55 -8.34 -12.42
CA THR A 122 -7.34 -8.97 -11.87
C THR A 122 -6.07 -8.27 -12.35
N PHE A 123 -5.09 -8.15 -11.45
CA PHE A 123 -3.78 -7.60 -11.73
C PHE A 123 -2.71 -8.49 -11.10
N GLU A 124 -1.90 -9.17 -11.91
CA GLU A 124 -1.06 -10.25 -11.41
C GLU A 124 0.34 -10.33 -12.02
N ASN A 125 1.23 -11.04 -11.30
CA ASN A 125 2.55 -11.49 -11.76
C ASN A 125 3.42 -10.34 -12.30
N LEU A 126 3.63 -9.29 -11.52
CA LEU A 126 4.41 -8.12 -11.93
C LEU A 126 5.51 -7.79 -10.92
N GLN A 127 6.65 -7.31 -11.41
CA GLN A 127 7.72 -6.79 -10.57
C GLN A 127 7.88 -5.28 -10.77
N LEU A 128 7.73 -4.49 -9.71
CA LEU A 128 8.08 -3.07 -9.68
C LEU A 128 9.46 -2.94 -9.04
N VAL A 129 10.40 -2.35 -9.77
CA VAL A 129 11.80 -2.23 -9.36
C VAL A 129 12.17 -0.76 -9.22
N ASN A 130 12.67 -0.40 -8.03
CA ASN A 130 13.14 0.94 -7.68
C ASN A 130 12.12 2.04 -8.01
N SER A 131 11.01 2.10 -7.29
CA SER A 131 10.05 3.20 -7.40
C SER A 131 10.64 4.51 -6.87
N PRO A 132 10.50 5.66 -7.58
CA PRO A 132 11.04 6.95 -7.09
C PRO A 132 10.39 7.44 -5.79
N GLY A 133 9.07 7.29 -5.68
CA GLY A 133 8.27 7.46 -4.46
C GLY A 133 7.46 6.20 -4.19
N ARG A 134 6.16 6.35 -3.92
CA ARG A 134 5.24 5.23 -3.62
C ARG A 134 5.10 4.33 -4.85
N ALA A 135 5.10 3.02 -4.64
CA ALA A 135 5.13 2.05 -5.73
C ALA A 135 3.75 1.92 -6.40
N VAL A 136 2.73 1.48 -5.66
CA VAL A 136 1.40 1.20 -6.22
C VAL A 136 0.33 2.01 -5.49
N ALA A 137 -0.45 2.79 -6.23
CA ALA A 137 -1.68 3.41 -5.73
C ALA A 137 -2.90 2.75 -6.37
N ILE A 138 -3.82 2.26 -5.54
CA ILE A 138 -5.06 1.59 -5.95
C ILE A 138 -6.25 2.53 -5.71
N GLY A 139 -6.87 2.94 -6.80
CA GLY A 139 -8.10 3.73 -6.80
C GLY A 139 -9.32 3.00 -7.38
N GLY A 140 -9.12 1.88 -8.07
CA GLY A 140 -10.19 1.07 -8.65
C GLY A 140 -10.82 0.09 -7.65
N SER A 141 -12.08 -0.28 -7.89
CA SER A 141 -12.85 -1.20 -7.03
C SER A 141 -13.08 -2.57 -7.65
N SER A 142 -13.40 -3.57 -6.83
CA SER A 142 -13.64 -4.95 -7.28
C SER A 142 -12.41 -5.52 -7.98
N LEU A 143 -11.27 -5.38 -7.32
CA LEU A 143 -9.95 -5.68 -7.85
C LEU A 143 -9.25 -6.73 -7.01
N THR A 144 -8.68 -7.74 -7.67
CA THR A 144 -7.71 -8.65 -7.05
C THR A 144 -6.31 -8.36 -7.59
N VAL A 145 -5.38 -8.04 -6.71
CA VAL A 145 -3.95 -7.92 -6.97
C VAL A 145 -3.25 -9.17 -6.41
N SER A 146 -2.50 -9.88 -7.25
CA SER A 146 -1.91 -11.17 -6.86
C SER A 146 -0.47 -11.32 -7.34
N ALA A 147 0.42 -11.86 -6.53
CA ALA A 147 1.81 -12.13 -6.94
C ALA A 147 2.54 -10.91 -7.54
N VAL A 148 2.32 -9.73 -6.93
CA VAL A 148 3.06 -8.51 -7.29
C VAL A 148 4.25 -8.35 -6.35
N THR A 149 5.42 -8.10 -6.93
CA THR A 149 6.65 -7.83 -6.18
C THR A 149 6.99 -6.34 -6.27
N VAL A 150 7.13 -5.67 -5.12
CA VAL A 150 7.73 -4.34 -5.02
C VAL A 150 9.13 -4.51 -4.46
N ASN A 151 10.14 -4.29 -5.31
CA ASN A 151 11.55 -4.41 -4.95
C ASN A 151 12.22 -3.03 -4.97
N ASN A 152 12.28 -2.43 -3.79
CA ASN A 152 13.02 -1.20 -3.50
C ASN A 152 14.21 -1.47 -2.58
N ALA A 153 14.77 -2.69 -2.55
CA ALA A 153 15.84 -3.06 -1.63
C ALA A 153 17.07 -2.14 -1.73
N ALA A 154 17.39 -1.65 -2.92
CA ALA A 154 18.48 -0.71 -3.15
C ALA A 154 18.33 0.61 -2.36
N GLY A 155 17.10 1.01 -2.03
CA GLY A 155 16.83 2.22 -1.24
C GLY A 155 17.28 2.13 0.22
N ALA A 156 17.60 0.92 0.73
CA ALA A 156 18.14 0.76 2.07
C ALA A 156 19.58 1.28 2.22
N ALA A 157 20.36 1.28 1.13
CA ALA A 157 21.71 1.78 1.14
C ALA A 157 21.72 3.32 1.18
N ALA A 158 22.65 3.88 1.96
CA ALA A 158 22.93 5.31 1.91
C ALA A 158 23.65 5.68 0.61
N ASN A 159 23.46 6.92 0.17
CA ASN A 159 24.20 7.54 -0.92
C ASN A 159 24.68 8.96 -0.55
N SER A 160 25.40 9.61 -1.46
CA SER A 160 25.95 10.97 -1.25
C SER A 160 24.92 12.06 -0.98
N LYS A 161 23.62 11.82 -1.26
CA LYS A 161 22.52 12.78 -1.05
C LYS A 161 21.75 12.54 0.26
N SER A 162 21.87 11.34 0.83
CA SER A 162 21.04 10.87 1.97
C SER A 162 21.61 11.17 3.36
N GLY A 163 22.82 11.74 3.46
CA GLY A 163 23.45 12.06 4.75
C GLY A 163 23.69 10.84 5.65
N GLY A 164 24.01 9.69 5.07
CA GLY A 164 24.28 8.44 5.80
C GLY A 164 23.03 7.64 6.22
N LYS A 165 21.83 8.13 5.88
CA LYS A 165 20.56 7.41 6.07
C LYS A 165 20.22 6.56 4.84
N PRO A 166 19.26 5.63 4.91
CA PRO A 166 18.70 5.01 3.70
C PRO A 166 18.33 6.07 2.65
N ALA A 167 18.74 5.85 1.41
CA ALA A 167 18.47 6.81 0.33
C ALA A 167 16.98 6.81 -0.08
N GLY A 168 16.34 5.64 -0.07
CA GLY A 168 14.92 5.50 -0.34
C GLY A 168 14.08 5.94 0.86
N ALA A 169 13.03 6.70 0.61
CA ALA A 169 12.04 7.11 1.61
C ALA A 169 10.67 7.30 0.95
N ASN A 170 9.58 7.04 1.68
CA ASN A 170 8.20 7.05 1.16
C ASN A 170 8.01 6.12 -0.05
N THR A 171 8.68 4.96 0.00
CA THR A 171 8.63 3.91 -1.02
C THR A 171 7.55 2.88 -0.72
N ASP A 172 6.37 3.35 -0.31
CA ASP A 172 5.21 2.53 0.05
C ASP A 172 4.93 1.43 -0.98
N GLY A 173 4.59 0.23 -0.52
CA GLY A 173 4.26 -0.89 -1.38
C GLY A 173 2.91 -0.70 -2.07
N PHE A 174 1.84 -0.69 -1.27
CA PHE A 174 0.47 -0.54 -1.73
C PHE A 174 -0.29 0.53 -0.95
N ASP A 175 -0.64 1.63 -1.61
CA ASP A 175 -1.57 2.65 -1.14
C ASP A 175 -2.98 2.38 -1.65
N VAL A 176 -3.92 2.12 -0.75
CA VAL A 176 -5.30 1.75 -1.09
C VAL A 176 -6.26 2.88 -0.74
N SER A 177 -7.06 3.29 -1.71
CA SER A 177 -8.11 4.30 -1.57
C SER A 177 -9.37 3.90 -2.33
N ALA A 178 -9.82 2.67 -2.07
CA ALA A 178 -10.80 1.96 -2.88
C ALA A 178 -11.61 0.95 -2.06
N ASN A 179 -12.71 0.46 -2.65
CA ASN A 179 -13.57 -0.55 -2.05
C ASN A 179 -13.42 -1.91 -2.75
N ASN A 180 -13.68 -3.00 -2.05
CA ASN A 180 -13.65 -4.36 -2.60
C ASN A 180 -12.30 -4.70 -3.25
N VAL A 181 -11.22 -4.54 -2.48
CA VAL A 181 -9.85 -4.79 -2.95
C VAL A 181 -9.28 -5.99 -2.21
N ARG A 182 -8.70 -6.93 -2.95
CA ARG A 182 -7.95 -8.05 -2.39
C ARG A 182 -6.52 -8.02 -2.90
N ILE A 183 -5.54 -7.91 -2.01
CA ILE A 183 -4.12 -8.02 -2.32
C ILE A 183 -3.60 -9.30 -1.68
N GLN A 184 -3.00 -10.18 -2.49
CA GLN A 184 -2.55 -11.48 -2.02
C GLN A 184 -1.21 -11.92 -2.61
N ASN A 185 -0.53 -12.82 -1.88
CA ASN A 185 0.67 -13.52 -2.33
C ASN A 185 1.76 -12.59 -2.88
N SER A 186 1.79 -11.34 -2.40
CA SER A 186 2.67 -10.28 -2.88
C SER A 186 3.89 -10.14 -1.98
N VAL A 187 4.98 -9.62 -2.53
CA VAL A 187 6.25 -9.42 -1.82
C VAL A 187 6.63 -7.95 -1.88
N VAL A 188 6.92 -7.35 -0.73
CA VAL A 188 7.34 -5.95 -0.63
C VAL A 188 8.65 -5.85 0.14
N THR A 189 9.67 -5.28 -0.49
CA THR A 189 10.91 -4.86 0.18
C THR A 189 11.09 -3.37 -0.05
N ASN A 190 10.97 -2.56 1.00
CA ASN A 190 10.93 -1.10 0.89
C ASN A 190 11.39 -0.38 2.16
N GLN A 191 11.17 0.94 2.23
CA GLN A 191 11.58 1.82 3.33
C GLN A 191 10.39 2.51 4.03
N ASP A 192 9.15 2.24 3.62
CA ASP A 192 7.94 2.81 4.22
C ASP A 192 6.83 1.74 4.33
N ASP A 193 5.55 2.11 4.34
CA ASP A 193 4.46 1.17 4.58
C ASP A 193 4.42 0.05 3.52
N CYS A 194 4.33 -1.22 3.96
CA CYS A 194 4.09 -2.34 3.06
C CYS A 194 2.69 -2.25 2.46
N LEU A 195 1.74 -1.89 3.32
CA LEU A 195 0.35 -1.59 2.99
C LEU A 195 -0.06 -0.31 3.72
N ALA A 196 -0.81 0.51 3.01
CA ALA A 196 -1.33 1.80 3.44
C ALA A 196 -2.80 1.95 3.05
N ILE A 197 -3.74 1.64 3.95
CA ILE A 197 -5.18 1.81 3.65
C ILE A 197 -5.66 3.20 4.06
N ASN A 198 -5.87 4.09 3.08
CA ASN A 198 -6.20 5.49 3.32
C ASN A 198 -7.72 5.76 3.39
N ARG A 199 -8.52 5.00 2.66
CA ARG A 199 -10.00 4.98 2.74
C ARG A 199 -10.55 3.74 2.04
N GLY A 200 -11.78 3.37 2.38
CA GLY A 200 -12.57 2.39 1.63
C GLY A 200 -13.03 1.20 2.45
N THR A 201 -13.83 0.34 1.84
CA THR A 201 -14.50 -0.77 2.51
C THR A 201 -14.17 -2.12 1.88
N ASN A 202 -14.27 -3.19 2.67
CA ASN A 202 -14.05 -4.57 2.21
C ASN A 202 -12.68 -4.74 1.55
N ILE A 203 -11.63 -4.61 2.36
CA ILE A 203 -10.23 -4.69 1.90
C ILE A 203 -9.58 -5.91 2.55
N VAL A 204 -8.98 -6.78 1.72
CA VAL A 204 -8.28 -7.99 2.18
C VAL A 204 -6.81 -7.92 1.78
N PHE A 205 -5.92 -8.09 2.74
CA PHE A 205 -4.47 -8.18 2.54
C PHE A 205 -3.96 -9.49 3.13
N THR A 206 -3.68 -10.48 2.28
CA THR A 206 -3.42 -11.85 2.76
C THR A 206 -2.28 -12.61 2.08
N GLY A 207 -1.54 -13.39 2.87
CA GLY A 207 -0.47 -14.25 2.33
C GLY A 207 0.73 -13.47 1.79
N ASN A 208 0.94 -12.22 2.23
CA ASN A 208 2.00 -11.36 1.72
C ASN A 208 3.26 -11.42 2.59
N SER A 209 4.41 -11.09 2.00
CA SER A 209 5.69 -10.93 2.68
C SER A 209 6.14 -9.48 2.63
N CYS A 210 6.45 -8.89 3.79
CA CYS A 210 6.92 -7.51 3.91
C CYS A 210 8.29 -7.48 4.58
N THR A 211 9.26 -6.76 4.02
CA THR A 211 10.63 -6.65 4.57
C THR A 211 11.12 -5.21 4.54
N GLY A 212 11.77 -4.79 5.63
CA GLY A 212 12.44 -3.50 5.75
C GLY A 212 11.55 -2.42 6.33
N GLY A 213 10.54 -1.99 5.59
CA GLY A 213 9.78 -0.77 5.85
C GLY A 213 8.96 -0.68 7.16
N HIS A 214 7.98 0.21 7.13
CA HIS A 214 7.30 0.70 8.33
C HIS A 214 6.16 -0.19 8.86
N GLY A 215 5.76 -1.24 8.14
CA GLY A 215 4.71 -2.15 8.63
C GLY A 215 3.50 -2.27 7.71
N ILE A 216 2.49 -3.01 8.19
CA ILE A 216 1.18 -3.13 7.54
C ILE A 216 0.24 -2.16 8.24
N SER A 217 -0.17 -1.11 7.53
CA SER A 217 -0.82 0.06 8.12
C SER A 217 -2.22 0.30 7.57
N ILE A 218 -3.15 0.51 8.48
CA ILE A 218 -4.39 1.23 8.21
C ILE A 218 -4.06 2.71 8.41
N ALA A 219 -4.04 3.43 7.29
CA ALA A 219 -3.57 4.79 7.02
C ALA A 219 -2.05 4.98 6.80
N CYS A 220 -1.69 5.84 5.83
CA CYS A 220 -0.33 6.29 5.46
C CYS A 220 -0.19 7.82 5.59
N ILE A 221 0.95 8.38 5.19
CA ILE A 221 1.27 9.79 4.90
C ILE A 221 0.00 10.59 4.57
N GLY A 222 -0.45 11.38 5.55
CA GLY A 222 -1.67 12.20 5.49
C GLY A 222 -2.89 11.66 6.23
N SER A 223 -2.77 10.47 6.82
CA SER A 223 -3.71 9.59 7.56
C SER A 223 -5.18 9.65 7.15
N ILE A 224 -6.05 9.00 7.94
CA ILE A 224 -7.51 9.17 7.86
C ILE A 224 -7.82 10.66 8.07
N LYS A 225 -7.99 11.40 6.97
CA LYS A 225 -8.42 12.81 6.96
C LYS A 225 -9.90 12.90 7.30
N SER A 226 -10.37 14.10 7.63
CA SER A 226 -11.79 14.30 7.96
C SER A 226 -12.73 13.78 6.87
N GLY A 227 -13.85 13.18 7.29
CA GLY A 227 -14.91 12.69 6.41
C GLY A 227 -14.58 11.38 5.66
N VAL A 228 -13.63 10.58 6.12
CA VAL A 228 -13.31 9.28 5.49
C VAL A 228 -13.65 8.10 6.39
N THR A 229 -14.02 6.98 5.74
CA THR A 229 -14.31 5.71 6.43
C THR A 229 -13.41 4.62 5.88
N VAL A 230 -12.80 3.86 6.79
CA VAL A 230 -12.22 2.55 6.52
C VAL A 230 -13.06 1.51 7.24
N SER A 231 -13.57 0.50 6.55
CA SER A 231 -14.43 -0.51 7.20
C SER A 231 -14.30 -1.90 6.59
N GLY A 232 -14.30 -2.94 7.43
CA GLY A 232 -14.26 -4.32 6.95
C GLY A 232 -12.90 -4.65 6.34
N VAL A 233 -11.85 -4.50 7.14
CA VAL A 233 -10.47 -4.81 6.73
C VAL A 233 -10.08 -6.17 7.29
N THR A 234 -9.52 -7.04 6.45
CA THR A 234 -8.93 -8.32 6.86
C THR A 234 -7.46 -8.36 6.47
N ILE A 235 -6.59 -8.45 7.47
CA ILE A 235 -5.14 -8.61 7.31
C ILE A 235 -4.80 -10.00 7.83
N SER A 236 -4.44 -10.94 6.94
CA SER A 236 -4.27 -12.33 7.37
C SER A 236 -3.11 -13.10 6.73
N ASN A 237 -2.50 -14.00 7.49
CA ASN A 237 -1.44 -14.89 7.02
C ASN A 237 -0.23 -14.15 6.39
N ASN A 238 0.06 -12.93 6.84
CA ASN A 238 1.20 -12.16 6.34
C ASN A 238 2.44 -12.44 7.21
N VAL A 239 3.61 -12.42 6.58
CA VAL A 239 4.91 -12.47 7.25
C VAL A 239 5.60 -11.12 7.11
N GLY A 240 6.03 -10.52 8.22
CA GLY A 240 6.61 -9.19 8.24
C GLY A 240 7.93 -9.13 9.00
N HIS A 241 8.97 -8.61 8.35
CA HIS A 241 10.20 -8.11 8.96
C HIS A 241 10.21 -6.58 8.92
N VAL A 242 9.21 -5.99 9.58
CA VAL A 242 8.81 -4.57 9.46
C VAL A 242 8.34 -4.05 10.81
N ASN A 243 8.08 -2.74 10.92
CA ASN A 243 7.52 -2.13 12.14
C ASN A 243 6.00 -2.39 12.30
N GLY A 244 5.66 -3.65 12.56
CA GLY A 244 4.40 -4.02 13.20
C GLY A 244 3.13 -3.92 12.35
N LEU A 245 2.01 -4.16 13.05
CA LEU A 245 0.64 -3.97 12.57
C LEU A 245 0.11 -2.65 13.12
N ARG A 246 -0.40 -1.77 12.26
CA ARG A 246 -0.66 -0.38 12.69
C ARG A 246 -2.01 0.17 12.25
N ILE A 247 -2.58 1.02 13.09
CA ILE A 247 -3.69 1.93 12.78
C ILE A 247 -3.27 3.33 13.22
N LYS A 248 -3.17 4.27 12.27
CA LYS A 248 -2.73 5.65 12.52
C LYS A 248 -3.84 6.63 12.13
N THR A 249 -4.25 7.54 13.00
CA THR A 249 -5.27 8.56 12.65
C THR A 249 -4.76 9.96 12.96
N VAL A 250 -5.07 10.95 12.11
CA VAL A 250 -4.63 12.34 12.33
C VAL A 250 -5.31 12.89 13.59
N ASN A 251 -4.55 13.53 14.47
CA ASN A 251 -5.06 14.11 15.71
C ASN A 251 -6.10 15.22 15.51
N THR A 252 -6.09 15.89 14.35
CA THR A 252 -7.04 16.94 13.96
C THR A 252 -8.18 16.44 13.06
N ALA A 253 -8.19 15.17 12.67
CA ALA A 253 -9.26 14.63 11.84
C ALA A 253 -10.58 14.53 12.60
N THR A 254 -11.67 14.77 11.90
CA THR A 254 -13.05 14.80 12.43
C THR A 254 -14.00 14.04 11.50
N GLY A 255 -15.12 13.54 12.03
CA GLY A 255 -16.15 12.87 11.23
C GLY A 255 -15.65 11.66 10.44
N SER A 256 -14.66 10.94 10.97
CA SER A 256 -14.04 9.80 10.30
C SER A 256 -14.14 8.54 11.13
N SER A 257 -13.99 7.37 10.50
CA SER A 257 -14.07 6.10 11.22
C SER A 257 -13.18 5.00 10.67
N VAL A 258 -12.70 4.13 11.56
CA VAL A 258 -12.01 2.88 11.27
C VAL A 258 -12.78 1.76 11.96
N LEU A 259 -13.46 0.93 11.19
CA LEU A 259 -14.44 -0.03 11.69
C LEU A 259 -14.09 -1.46 11.24
N ASN A 260 -14.33 -2.44 12.12
CA ASN A 260 -14.30 -3.87 11.76
C ASN A 260 -12.97 -4.28 11.12
N VAL A 261 -11.88 -4.18 11.88
CA VAL A 261 -10.53 -4.60 11.47
C VAL A 261 -10.23 -5.95 12.07
N THR A 262 -9.88 -6.93 11.23
CA THR A 262 -9.50 -8.28 11.66
C THR A 262 -8.07 -8.59 11.25
N TYR A 263 -7.25 -8.94 12.23
CA TYR A 263 -5.93 -9.53 12.07
C TYR A 263 -5.99 -11.03 12.37
N SER A 264 -5.50 -11.89 11.48
CA SER A 264 -5.49 -13.34 11.71
C SER A 264 -4.29 -14.06 11.11
N GLY A 265 -3.59 -14.91 11.86
CA GLY A 265 -2.50 -15.71 11.30
C GLY A 265 -1.24 -14.92 10.94
N ASN A 266 -1.12 -13.65 11.36
CA ASN A 266 0.03 -12.82 10.98
C ASN A 266 1.26 -13.13 11.85
N LYS A 267 2.45 -13.04 11.25
CA LYS A 267 3.74 -13.22 11.92
C LYS A 267 4.62 -12.00 11.66
N ILE A 268 4.84 -11.18 12.69
CA ILE A 268 5.80 -10.07 12.67
C ILE A 268 7.04 -10.48 13.45
N VAL A 269 8.22 -10.30 12.85
CA VAL A 269 9.50 -10.72 13.40
C VAL A 269 10.43 -9.53 13.52
N GLY A 270 10.93 -9.28 14.74
CA GLY A 270 12.00 -8.31 14.99
C GLY A 270 11.61 -6.86 14.74
N ALA A 271 10.36 -6.47 15.03
CA ALA A 271 9.94 -5.08 14.90
C ALA A 271 10.83 -4.17 15.76
N THR A 272 11.31 -3.06 15.18
CA THR A 272 12.36 -2.22 15.80
C THR A 272 11.81 -1.05 16.62
N GLN A 273 10.53 -0.70 16.43
CA GLN A 273 9.87 0.37 17.17
C GLN A 273 8.60 -0.12 17.88
N PHE A 274 7.65 -0.68 17.12
CA PHE A 274 6.37 -1.14 17.64
C PHE A 274 5.98 -2.46 16.99
N GLY A 275 5.55 -3.43 17.80
CA GLY A 275 4.95 -4.67 17.33
C GLY A 275 3.51 -4.47 16.85
N VAL A 276 2.71 -3.78 17.65
CA VAL A 276 1.38 -3.27 17.30
C VAL A 276 1.28 -1.82 17.75
N LEU A 277 0.81 -0.93 16.87
CA LEU A 277 0.58 0.48 17.18
C LEU A 277 -0.82 0.92 16.73
N ILE A 278 -1.66 1.32 17.67
CA ILE A 278 -2.96 1.95 17.38
C ILE A 278 -2.91 3.36 17.99
N ASP A 279 -2.76 4.38 17.15
CA ASP A 279 -2.43 5.72 17.61
C ASP A 279 -3.26 6.79 16.92
N GLN A 280 -3.93 7.62 17.73
CA GLN A 280 -4.74 8.74 17.27
C GLN A 280 -4.00 10.08 17.30
N SER A 281 -2.67 10.07 17.43
CA SER A 281 -1.85 11.28 17.60
C SER A 281 -1.04 11.72 16.36
N TYR A 282 -1.23 11.07 15.20
CA TYR A 282 -0.50 11.39 13.97
C TYR A 282 -0.65 12.88 13.61
N PRO A 283 0.41 13.60 13.16
CA PRO A 283 1.72 13.11 12.69
C PRO A 283 2.73 12.72 13.76
N ASN A 284 2.45 13.02 15.03
CA ASN A 284 3.31 12.55 16.11
C ASN A 284 3.05 11.05 16.37
N THR A 285 4.05 10.36 16.90
CA THR A 285 3.87 9.00 17.41
C THR A 285 3.75 9.08 18.92
N LEU A 286 2.66 8.53 19.46
CA LEU A 286 2.33 8.56 20.89
C LEU A 286 2.31 9.99 21.50
N GLY A 287 1.97 10.99 20.69
CA GLY A 287 1.71 12.36 21.14
C GLY A 287 0.30 12.54 21.71
N THR A 288 -0.22 13.77 21.68
CA THR A 288 -1.61 14.05 22.09
C THR A 288 -2.61 13.48 21.09
N PRO A 289 -3.41 12.48 21.47
CA PRO A 289 -4.37 11.86 20.58
C PRO A 289 -5.59 12.76 20.34
N GLY A 290 -6.13 12.73 19.12
CA GLY A 290 -7.42 13.33 18.76
C GLY A 290 -8.61 12.45 19.11
N THR A 291 -9.82 13.01 19.06
CA THR A 291 -11.08 12.31 19.35
C THR A 291 -12.06 12.26 18.17
N GLY A 292 -11.73 12.92 17.05
CA GLY A 292 -12.64 13.05 15.91
C GLY A 292 -12.66 11.86 14.94
N VAL A 293 -11.86 10.82 15.20
CA VAL A 293 -11.88 9.55 14.46
C VAL A 293 -12.36 8.44 15.38
N VAL A 294 -13.44 7.75 15.00
CA VAL A 294 -13.96 6.61 15.77
C VAL A 294 -13.30 5.32 15.30
N ILE A 295 -12.61 4.62 16.21
CA ILE A 295 -12.08 3.28 16.00
C ILE A 295 -12.98 2.29 16.75
N ASN A 296 -13.52 1.30 16.04
CA ASN A 296 -14.38 0.27 16.64
C ASN A 296 -14.16 -1.09 15.97
N GLY A 297 -14.15 -2.16 16.76
CA GLY A 297 -14.11 -3.52 16.26
C GLY A 297 -12.73 -3.92 15.75
N VAL A 298 -11.68 -3.71 16.54
CA VAL A 298 -10.35 -4.27 16.25
C VAL A 298 -10.24 -5.66 16.87
N THR A 299 -9.97 -6.66 16.05
CA THR A 299 -9.93 -8.07 16.45
C THR A 299 -8.65 -8.75 15.97
N PHE A 300 -7.99 -9.45 16.88
CA PHE A 300 -6.98 -10.46 16.59
C PHE A 300 -7.62 -11.83 16.77
N SER A 301 -7.95 -12.49 15.67
CA SER A 301 -8.53 -13.84 15.65
C SER A 301 -7.46 -14.90 15.31
N GLY A 302 -7.68 -16.13 15.74
CA GLY A 302 -6.71 -17.20 15.53
C GLY A 302 -5.41 -16.95 16.29
N THR A 303 -4.26 -17.23 15.66
CA THR A 303 -2.94 -16.99 16.26
C THR A 303 -2.17 -15.94 15.47
N ASN A 304 -1.84 -14.82 16.09
CA ASN A 304 -0.95 -13.79 15.57
C ASN A 304 0.29 -13.73 16.48
N THR A 305 1.47 -13.76 15.87
CA THR A 305 2.74 -13.73 16.60
C THR A 305 3.50 -12.46 16.25
N VAL A 306 4.00 -11.77 17.27
CA VAL A 306 4.78 -10.55 17.13
C VAL A 306 6.01 -10.67 18.02
N SER A 307 7.19 -10.48 17.46
CA SER A 307 8.42 -10.30 18.25
C SER A 307 9.01 -8.93 17.96
N VAL A 308 9.51 -8.28 19.01
CA VAL A 308 10.06 -6.93 18.94
C VAL A 308 11.49 -6.91 19.51
N GLY A 309 12.32 -5.99 19.01
CA GLY A 309 13.67 -5.75 19.53
C GLY A 309 13.67 -5.25 20.98
N SER A 310 14.82 -5.30 21.66
CA SER A 310 14.92 -4.96 23.09
C SER A 310 14.49 -3.53 23.45
N SER A 311 14.65 -2.58 22.53
CA SER A 311 14.24 -1.17 22.69
C SER A 311 12.86 -0.86 22.12
N ALA A 312 12.16 -1.85 21.57
CA ALA A 312 10.87 -1.67 20.91
C ALA A 312 9.71 -1.93 21.88
N HIS A 313 8.53 -1.40 21.57
CA HIS A 313 7.30 -1.65 22.32
C HIS A 313 6.51 -2.80 21.68
N ARG A 314 5.90 -3.65 22.50
CA ARG A 314 5.11 -4.80 22.02
C ARG A 314 3.78 -4.33 21.47
N VAL A 315 2.95 -3.71 22.31
CA VAL A 315 1.63 -3.18 21.94
C VAL A 315 1.44 -1.79 22.54
N GLU A 316 1.21 -0.80 21.68
CA GLU A 316 0.92 0.57 22.09
C GLU A 316 -0.44 0.99 21.52
N VAL A 317 -1.37 1.34 22.40
CA VAL A 317 -2.68 1.89 22.05
C VAL A 317 -2.84 3.25 22.70
N ASN A 318 -2.91 4.31 21.89
CA ASN A 318 -3.05 5.71 22.31
C ASN A 318 -4.32 6.32 21.73
N CYS A 319 -5.46 6.03 22.37
CA CYS A 319 -6.75 6.60 21.99
C CYS A 319 -7.03 7.93 22.69
N GLY A 320 -7.75 8.82 21.99
CA GLY A 320 -8.19 10.13 22.49
C GLY A 320 -9.07 10.01 23.73
N SER A 321 -10.10 9.19 23.61
CA SER A 321 -11.08 8.91 24.67
C SER A 321 -11.73 7.55 24.43
N THR A 322 -12.48 7.08 25.42
CA THR A 322 -13.36 5.90 25.26
C THR A 322 -14.53 6.14 24.31
N SER A 323 -14.77 7.39 23.90
CA SER A 323 -15.74 7.74 22.85
C SER A 323 -15.12 7.75 21.45
N SER A 324 -13.80 7.89 21.31
CA SER A 324 -13.09 7.74 20.04
C SER A 324 -12.61 6.31 19.79
N CYS A 325 -12.38 5.51 20.83
CA CYS A 325 -12.12 4.07 20.72
C CYS A 325 -13.21 3.31 21.49
N THR A 326 -14.15 2.74 20.74
CA THR A 326 -15.43 2.26 21.27
C THR A 326 -15.59 0.75 21.13
N GLY A 327 -16.63 0.21 21.75
CA GLY A 327 -17.03 -1.20 21.63
C GLY A 327 -16.23 -2.14 22.53
N THR A 328 -15.89 -3.31 22.01
CA THR A 328 -14.99 -4.27 22.66
C THR A 328 -14.00 -4.76 21.62
N TRP A 329 -12.71 -4.69 21.93
CA TRP A 329 -11.65 -5.14 21.04
C TRP A 329 -11.12 -6.48 21.55
N ASN A 330 -11.12 -7.48 20.68
CA ASN A 330 -10.71 -8.84 21.05
C ASN A 330 -9.26 -9.07 20.62
N PHE A 331 -8.34 -9.10 21.57
CA PHE A 331 -6.92 -9.34 21.34
C PHE A 331 -6.51 -10.77 21.73
N ALA A 332 -7.46 -11.67 22.03
CA ALA A 332 -7.16 -13.04 22.48
C ALA A 332 -6.23 -13.81 21.55
N GLY A 333 -6.29 -13.54 20.24
CA GLY A 333 -5.41 -14.15 19.25
C GLY A 333 -4.06 -13.47 19.06
N LEU A 334 -3.65 -12.52 19.91
CA LEU A 334 -2.37 -11.83 19.83
C LEU A 334 -1.38 -12.33 20.88
N THR A 335 -0.21 -12.77 20.44
CA THR A 335 0.96 -12.99 21.29
C THR A 335 2.10 -12.09 20.83
N ALA A 336 2.48 -11.10 21.65
CA ALA A 336 3.63 -10.23 21.40
C ALA A 336 4.71 -10.46 22.47
N THR A 337 5.98 -10.50 22.06
CA THR A 337 7.13 -10.83 22.93
C THR A 337 8.33 -9.91 22.68
N GLY A 338 9.23 -9.83 23.67
CA GLY A 338 10.41 -8.95 23.64
C GLY A 338 10.13 -7.52 24.10
N GLY A 339 11.11 -6.64 23.96
CA GLY A 339 10.92 -5.19 24.14
C GLY A 339 10.59 -4.69 25.54
N LEU A 340 10.16 -3.42 25.57
CA LEU A 340 10.00 -2.58 26.77
C LEU A 340 8.67 -2.80 27.51
N GLY A 341 7.67 -3.40 26.88
CA GLY A 341 6.33 -3.51 27.48
C GLY A 341 5.21 -3.21 26.50
N SER A 342 4.02 -3.01 27.07
CA SER A 342 2.81 -2.60 26.35
C SER A 342 2.04 -1.56 27.16
N THR A 343 1.40 -0.62 26.45
CA THR A 343 0.53 0.39 27.06
C THR A 343 -0.79 0.43 26.31
N VAL A 344 -1.91 0.43 27.05
CA VAL A 344 -3.25 0.58 26.47
C VAL A 344 -3.95 1.75 27.14
N LYS A 345 -4.20 2.80 26.36
CA LYS A 345 -4.87 4.03 26.81
C LYS A 345 -6.19 4.20 26.08
N ASN A 346 -7.25 4.39 26.87
CA ASN A 346 -8.60 4.75 26.41
C ASN A 346 -9.20 3.79 25.37
N ALA A 347 -8.85 2.51 25.40
CA ALA A 347 -9.36 1.49 24.48
C ALA A 347 -9.92 0.27 25.22
N PRO A 348 -11.03 -0.32 24.77
CA PRO A 348 -11.70 -1.43 25.44
C PRO A 348 -11.10 -2.80 25.03
N VAL A 349 -9.80 -2.96 25.23
CA VAL A 349 -9.06 -4.18 24.85
C VAL A 349 -9.31 -5.32 25.83
N LYS A 350 -9.55 -6.54 25.32
CA LYS A 350 -9.69 -7.77 26.09
C LYS A 350 -8.81 -8.89 25.52
N GLY A 351 -8.16 -9.64 26.41
CA GLY A 351 -7.35 -10.80 26.05
C GLY A 351 -6.00 -10.46 25.41
N GLY A 352 -5.30 -11.50 24.97
CA GLY A 352 -3.96 -11.43 24.40
C GLY A 352 -2.86 -11.61 25.44
N SER A 353 -1.64 -11.82 24.95
CA SER A 353 -0.42 -11.95 25.77
C SER A 353 0.63 -10.99 25.22
N PHE A 354 0.85 -9.87 25.91
CA PHE A 354 1.75 -8.78 25.51
C PHE A 354 2.02 -7.84 26.67
#